data_AF-A0A3Q3EX75-F1
#
_entry.id   AF-A0A3Q3EX75-F1
#
_cell.length_a   1.000
_cell.length_b   1.000
_cell.length_c   1.000
_cell.angle_alpha   90.00
_cell.angle_beta   90.00
_cell.angle_gamma   90.00
#
_symmetry.space_group_name_H-M   'P 1'
#
loop_
_entity.id
_entity.type
_entity.pdbx_description
1 polymer ?
#
loop_
_entity_poly.entity_id
_entity_poly.type
_entity_poly.pdbx_seq_one_letter_code
_entity_poly.pdbx_strand_id
1 'polypeptide(L)'
;LSQRGGDDTWSEERCEELWERVEGVRHKLTRILHPAKLTPYLRQCKVMDEQDEDEVLNSTQYPLRISKAGRLLDILRGQGQRGLQAFMESLEFYHPEQYTQLTGEQPTQRCSLILGKMLLTPTGAASRVYLGPSPTS
;
A
#
# COMPACT_ATOMS: atom_id res chain seq x y z
N LEU A 1 1.90 34.11 7.71
CA LEU A 1 1.32 32.74 7.84
C LEU A 1 1.39 32.07 6.47
N SER A 2 2.58 31.58 6.09
CA SER A 2 2.75 30.84 4.84
C SER A 2 2.49 29.36 5.16
N GLN A 3 1.23 28.95 5.11
CA GLN A 3 0.89 27.53 5.07
C GLN A 3 1.21 27.03 3.67
N ARG A 4 2.48 26.66 3.47
CA ARG A 4 2.89 25.84 2.35
C ARG A 4 2.42 24.43 2.67
N GLY A 5 1.20 24.10 2.25
CA GLY A 5 0.67 22.74 2.29
C GLY A 5 1.59 21.84 1.49
N GLY A 6 2.51 21.18 2.18
CA GLY A 6 3.32 20.12 1.62
C GLY A 6 2.60 18.82 1.90
N ASP A 7 2.00 18.24 0.87
CA ASP A 7 1.71 16.81 0.71
C ASP A 7 1.80 15.93 1.99
N ASP A 8 0.94 16.20 2.97
CA ASP A 8 0.78 15.36 4.17
C ASP A 8 -0.18 14.21 3.85
N THR A 9 0.07 13.53 2.72
CA THR A 9 -0.73 12.39 2.27
C THR A 9 -0.74 11.27 3.32
N TRP A 10 0.26 11.27 4.22
CA TRP A 10 0.48 10.29 5.27
C TRP A 10 0.90 10.94 6.61
N SER A 11 0.18 11.97 7.08
CA SER A 11 0.43 12.51 8.44
C SER A 11 0.35 11.41 9.51
N GLU A 12 1.02 11.58 10.65
CA GLU A 12 0.98 10.60 11.77
C GLU A 12 -0.46 10.34 12.23
N GLU A 13 -1.29 11.38 12.32
CA GLU A 13 -2.71 11.28 12.69
C GLU A 13 -3.49 10.42 11.70
N ARG A 14 -3.30 10.63 10.38
CA ARG A 14 -3.92 9.80 9.34
C ARG A 14 -3.41 8.36 9.40
N CYS A 15 -2.12 8.19 9.69
CA CYS A 15 -1.53 6.86 9.83
C CYS A 15 -2.16 6.08 10.98
N GLU A 16 -2.33 6.70 12.14
CA GLU A 16 -2.96 6.05 13.29
C GLU A 16 -4.43 5.71 12.98
N GLU A 17 -5.19 6.63 12.38
CA GLU A 17 -6.59 6.37 12.00
C GLU A 17 -6.71 5.17 11.04
N LEU A 18 -5.84 5.10 10.04
CA LEU A 18 -5.80 3.97 9.11
C LEU A 18 -5.39 2.67 9.80
N TRP A 19 -4.43 2.72 10.73
CA TRP A 19 -4.06 1.56 11.54
C TRP A 19 -5.21 1.09 12.42
N GLU A 20 -5.98 1.99 13.03
CA GLU A 20 -7.19 1.63 13.78
C GLU A 20 -8.21 0.92 12.90
N ARG A 21 -8.44 1.40 11.67
CA ARG A 21 -9.31 0.72 10.70
C ARG A 21 -8.77 -0.67 10.35
N VAL A 22 -7.46 -0.80 10.10
CA VAL A 22 -6.78 -2.06 9.82
C VAL A 22 -6.95 -3.05 10.98
N GLU A 23 -6.77 -2.61 12.22
CA GLU A 23 -7.02 -3.44 13.41
C GLU A 23 -8.47 -3.87 13.51
N GLY A 24 -9.42 -2.96 13.24
CA GLY A 24 -10.85 -3.26 13.22
C GLY A 24 -11.23 -4.37 12.23
N VAL A 25 -10.50 -4.49 11.11
CA VAL A 25 -10.69 -5.57 10.13
C VAL A 25 -9.57 -6.62 10.14
N ARG A 26 -8.69 -6.64 11.16
CA ARG A 26 -7.51 -7.54 11.22
C ARG A 26 -7.87 -9.00 11.05
N HIS A 27 -8.97 -9.44 11.67
CA HIS A 27 -9.51 -10.80 11.52
C HIS A 27 -9.81 -11.20 10.06
N LYS A 28 -10.26 -10.26 9.21
CA LYS A 28 -10.53 -10.48 7.79
C LYS A 28 -9.24 -10.37 6.99
N LEU A 29 -8.44 -9.35 7.26
CA LEU A 29 -7.16 -9.13 6.58
C LEU A 29 -6.23 -10.34 6.73
N THR A 30 -5.99 -10.81 7.95
CA THR A 30 -5.10 -11.96 8.21
C THR A 30 -5.55 -13.26 7.53
N ARG A 31 -6.82 -13.38 7.13
CA ARG A 31 -7.34 -14.53 6.38
C ARG A 31 -7.11 -14.45 4.88
N ILE A 32 -7.10 -13.23 4.33
CA ILE A 32 -6.90 -13.00 2.89
C ILE A 32 -5.43 -12.71 2.55
N LEU A 33 -4.68 -12.14 3.50
CA LEU A 33 -3.29 -11.80 3.31
C LEU A 33 -2.45 -13.05 3.16
N HIS A 34 -1.54 -13.00 2.20
CA HIS A 34 -0.57 -14.04 1.93
C HIS A 34 0.84 -13.53 2.24
N PRO A 35 1.40 -13.86 3.42
CA PRO A 35 2.71 -13.36 3.83
C PRO A 35 3.79 -13.62 2.79
N ALA A 36 3.85 -14.83 2.22
CA ALA A 36 4.80 -15.22 1.18
C ALA A 36 4.72 -14.39 -0.12
N LYS A 37 3.59 -13.72 -0.40
CA LYS A 37 3.46 -12.82 -1.55
C LYS A 37 3.82 -11.38 -1.20
N LEU A 38 3.62 -10.99 0.06
CA LEU A 38 3.81 -9.64 0.56
C LEU A 38 5.26 -9.37 0.96
N THR A 39 5.91 -10.30 1.67
CA THR A 39 7.30 -10.17 2.13
C THR A 39 8.29 -9.71 1.04
N PRO A 40 8.33 -10.26 -0.19
CA PRO A 40 9.27 -9.76 -1.21
C PRO A 40 8.99 -8.32 -1.64
N TYR A 41 7.71 -7.90 -1.69
CA TYR A 41 7.33 -6.51 -1.98
C TYR A 41 7.77 -5.57 -0.85
N LEU A 42 7.54 -5.97 0.40
CA LEU A 42 7.90 -5.20 1.59
C LEU A 42 9.42 -5.05 1.72
N ARG A 43 10.20 -6.09 1.38
CA ARG A 43 11.67 -6.00 1.27
C ARG A 43 12.11 -4.99 0.22
N GLN A 44 11.48 -4.96 -0.96
CA GLN A 44 11.76 -3.97 -2.00
C GLN A 44 11.45 -2.53 -1.56
N CYS A 45 10.42 -2.36 -0.73
CA CYS A 45 10.07 -1.07 -0.13
C CYS A 45 11.02 -0.62 1.00
N LYS A 46 11.99 -1.47 1.38
CA LYS A 46 12.91 -1.27 2.51
C LYS A 46 12.17 -1.01 3.83
N VAL A 47 11.04 -1.68 4.03
CA VAL A 47 10.29 -1.69 5.30
C VAL A 47 10.45 -3.00 6.05
N MET A 48 11.03 -4.00 5.40
CA MET A 48 11.27 -5.33 5.95
C MET A 48 12.66 -5.78 5.48
N ASP A 49 13.41 -6.45 6.35
CA ASP A 49 14.69 -7.04 6.00
C ASP A 49 14.61 -8.57 5.83
N GLU A 50 15.77 -9.22 5.70
CA GLU A 50 15.84 -10.68 5.57
C GLU A 50 15.41 -11.41 6.83
N GLN A 51 15.72 -10.84 7.99
CA GLN A 51 15.43 -11.44 9.27
C GLN A 51 13.94 -11.38 9.56
N ASP A 52 13.31 -10.23 9.31
CA ASP A 52 11.86 -10.07 9.41
C ASP A 52 11.11 -11.03 8.47
N GLU A 53 11.60 -11.22 7.25
CA GLU A 53 11.02 -12.16 6.28
C GLU A 53 11.11 -13.61 6.79
N ASP A 54 12.28 -14.03 7.25
CA ASP A 54 12.47 -15.38 7.80
C ASP A 54 11.60 -15.61 9.05
N GLU A 55 11.48 -14.59 9.91
CA GLU A 55 10.64 -14.65 11.10
C GLU A 55 9.16 -14.81 10.75
N VAL A 56 8.68 -14.15 9.70
CA VAL A 56 7.28 -14.29 9.25
C VAL A 56 7.06 -15.62 8.53
N LEU A 57 7.99 -16.07 7.68
CA LEU A 57 7.77 -17.20 6.78
C LEU A 57 8.20 -18.54 7.36
N ASN A 58 9.32 -18.61 8.07
CA ASN A 58 9.96 -19.84 8.50
C ASN A 58 9.87 -20.09 10.01
N SER A 59 9.52 -19.09 10.82
CA SER A 59 9.37 -19.27 12.26
C SER A 59 8.31 -20.32 12.61
N THR A 60 8.70 -21.24 13.50
CA THR A 60 7.80 -22.26 14.08
C THR A 60 6.82 -21.67 15.10
N GLN A 61 7.03 -20.42 15.53
CA GLN A 61 6.16 -19.72 16.47
C GLN A 61 4.78 -19.40 15.86
N TYR A 62 4.69 -19.35 14.52
CA TYR A 62 3.47 -19.01 13.79
C TYR A 62 3.08 -20.15 12.83
N PRO A 63 2.57 -21.28 13.33
CA PRO A 63 2.31 -22.46 12.50
C PRO A 63 1.21 -22.22 11.45
N LEU A 64 0.28 -21.30 11.72
CA LEU A 64 -0.84 -20.99 10.84
C LEU A 64 -0.55 -19.76 9.98
N ARG A 65 -1.02 -19.77 8.73
CA ARG A 65 -0.91 -18.62 7.81
C ARG A 65 -1.50 -17.34 8.41
N ILE A 66 -2.61 -17.46 9.14
CA ILE A 66 -3.30 -16.35 9.81
C ILE A 66 -2.38 -15.73 10.88
N SER A 67 -1.69 -16.56 11.67
CA SER A 67 -0.71 -16.10 12.66
C SER A 67 0.47 -15.41 12.00
N LYS A 68 0.98 -15.94 10.88
CA LYS A 68 2.05 -15.30 10.08
C LYS A 68 1.62 -13.94 9.54
N ALA A 69 0.39 -13.85 9.01
CA ALA A 69 -0.16 -12.58 8.54
C ALA A 69 -0.36 -11.57 9.69
N GLY A 70 -0.77 -12.05 10.87
CA GLY A 70 -0.82 -11.24 12.09
C GLY A 70 0.55 -10.66 12.45
N ARG A 71 1.59 -11.49 12.46
CA ARG A 71 2.96 -11.07 12.74
C ARG A 71 3.48 -10.06 11.71
N LEU A 72 3.20 -10.28 10.44
CA LEU A 72 3.56 -9.34 9.36
C LEU A 72 2.95 -7.95 9.59
N LEU A 73 1.69 -7.88 10.04
CA LEU A 73 1.05 -6.61 10.39
C LEU A 73 1.74 -5.93 11.59
N ASP A 74 2.11 -6.70 12.62
CA ASP A 74 2.81 -6.15 13.80
C ASP A 74 4.17 -5.55 13.42
N ILE A 75 4.94 -6.20 12.55
CA ILE A 75 6.21 -5.68 12.04
C ILE A 75 5.98 -4.37 11.28
N LEU A 76 4.99 -4.34 10.38
CA LEU A 76 4.66 -3.14 9.61
C LEU A 76 4.20 -1.99 10.50
N ARG A 77 3.47 -2.27 11.58
CA ARG A 77 3.09 -1.25 12.56
C ARG A 77 4.30 -0.66 13.27
N GLY A 78 5.30 -1.48 13.60
CA GLY A 78 6.57 -1.02 14.18
C GLY A 78 7.39 -0.12 13.25
N GLN A 79 7.19 -0.21 11.93
CA GLN A 79 7.82 0.66 10.93
C GLN A 79 7.11 2.02 10.75
N GLY A 80 6.01 2.26 11.48
CA GLY A 80 5.25 3.50 11.46
C GLY A 80 4.66 3.84 10.09
N GLN A 81 4.78 5.10 9.68
CA GLN A 81 4.25 5.63 8.42
C GLN A 81 4.70 4.82 7.19
N ARG A 82 5.98 4.44 7.12
CA ARG A 82 6.53 3.70 5.97
C ARG A 82 5.93 2.30 5.86
N GLY A 83 5.73 1.63 6.99
CA GLY A 83 5.12 0.31 7.03
C GLY A 83 3.65 0.35 6.62
N LEU A 84 2.90 1.34 7.10
CA LEU A 84 1.52 1.54 6.69
C LEU A 84 1.41 1.83 5.18
N GLN A 85 2.24 2.74 4.67
CA GLN A 85 2.24 3.07 3.25
C GLN A 85 2.51 1.83 2.38
N ALA A 86 3.54 1.04 2.73
CA ALA A 86 3.84 -0.19 2.01
C ALA A 86 2.71 -1.22 2.10
N PHE A 87 2.05 -1.31 3.27
CA PHE A 87 0.90 -2.16 3.46
C PHE A 87 -0.28 -1.75 2.57
N MET A 88 -0.59 -0.45 2.53
CA MET A 88 -1.69 0.11 1.74
C MET A 88 -1.46 -0.10 0.24
N GLU A 89 -0.25 0.15 -0.26
CA GLU A 89 0.10 -0.15 -1.66
C GLU A 89 0.00 -1.64 -1.98
N SER A 90 0.40 -2.50 -1.04
CA SER A 90 0.27 -3.94 -1.23
C SER A 90 -1.19 -4.39 -1.27
N LEU A 91 -2.06 -3.79 -0.43
CA LEU A 91 -3.50 -4.01 -0.48
C LEU A 91 -4.10 -3.51 -1.78
N GLU A 92 -3.71 -2.33 -2.25
CA GLU A 92 -4.19 -1.77 -3.51
C GLU A 92 -3.90 -2.70 -4.71
N PHE A 93 -2.73 -3.35 -4.69
CA PHE A 93 -2.29 -4.25 -5.75
C PHE A 93 -2.95 -5.64 -5.69
N TYR A 94 -2.98 -6.28 -4.51
CA TYR A 94 -3.45 -7.66 -4.36
C TYR A 94 -4.93 -7.77 -3.97
N HIS A 95 -5.46 -6.75 -3.30
CA HIS A 95 -6.75 -6.74 -2.58
C HIS A 95 -7.45 -5.37 -2.72
N PRO A 96 -7.72 -4.91 -3.95
CA PRO A 96 -8.24 -3.56 -4.22
C PRO A 96 -9.55 -3.25 -3.49
N GLU A 97 -10.41 -4.26 -3.31
CA GLU A 97 -11.69 -4.11 -2.61
C GLU A 97 -11.52 -3.81 -1.12
N GLN A 98 -10.48 -4.37 -0.49
CA GLN A 98 -10.17 -4.12 0.92
C GLN A 98 -9.46 -2.77 1.09
N TYR A 99 -8.62 -2.37 0.13
CA TYR A 99 -8.06 -1.04 0.10
C TYR A 99 -9.16 0.03 0.08
N THR A 100 -10.12 -0.06 -0.85
CA THR A 100 -11.23 0.90 -0.92
C THR A 100 -12.11 0.89 0.32
N GLN A 101 -12.30 -0.25 0.98
CA GLN A 101 -13.03 -0.29 2.26
C GLN A 101 -12.29 0.43 3.39
N LEU A 102 -10.94 0.37 3.41
CA LEU A 102 -10.13 1.01 4.44
C LEU A 102 -9.95 2.50 4.22
N THR A 103 -9.63 2.90 2.99
CA THR A 103 -9.30 4.29 2.64
C THR A 103 -10.50 5.08 2.14
N GLY A 104 -11.52 4.40 1.57
CA GLY A 104 -12.60 5.05 0.82
C GLY A 104 -12.18 5.52 -0.57
N GLU A 105 -10.92 5.27 -0.97
CA GLU A 105 -10.36 5.74 -2.23
C GLU A 105 -10.31 4.63 -3.29
N GLN A 106 -10.36 5.02 -4.56
CA GLN A 106 -10.23 4.06 -5.66
C GLN A 106 -8.77 3.61 -5.79
N PRO A 107 -8.51 2.32 -6.02
CA PRO A 107 -7.17 1.80 -6.23
C PRO A 107 -6.65 2.33 -7.56
N THR A 108 -5.73 3.28 -7.50
CA THR A 108 -4.95 3.80 -8.62
C THR A 108 -3.92 2.80 -9.18
N GLN A 109 -3.66 1.70 -8.47
CA GLN A 109 -2.60 0.72 -8.72
C GLN A 109 -1.21 1.35 -8.88
N ARG A 110 -0.97 2.49 -8.22
CA ARG A 110 0.30 3.21 -8.28
C ARG A 110 1.12 2.88 -7.03
N CYS A 111 1.99 1.88 -7.14
CA CYS A 111 2.99 1.60 -6.11
C CYS A 111 4.00 2.76 -6.06
N SER A 112 3.76 3.79 -5.26
CA SER A 112 4.63 4.97 -5.12
C SER A 112 5.99 4.62 -4.49
N LEU A 113 6.06 3.61 -3.61
CA LEU A 113 7.34 3.16 -3.04
C LEU A 113 8.22 2.44 -4.07
N ILE A 114 7.65 1.73 -5.04
CA ILE A 114 8.40 1.09 -6.13
C ILE A 114 8.59 2.05 -7.32
N LEU A 115 7.58 2.85 -7.66
CA LEU A 115 7.57 3.78 -8.79
C LEU A 115 8.27 5.12 -8.51
N GLY A 116 8.54 5.45 -7.25
CA GLY A 116 9.37 6.61 -6.89
C GLY A 116 10.81 6.55 -7.44
N LYS A 117 11.22 5.43 -8.06
CA LYS A 117 12.48 5.31 -8.82
C LYS A 117 12.27 5.31 -10.35
N MET A 118 11.04 5.16 -10.85
CA MET A 118 10.78 4.93 -12.29
C MET A 118 9.86 5.98 -12.95
N LEU A 119 9.23 6.88 -12.21
CA LEU A 119 8.40 7.96 -12.78
C LEU A 119 9.05 9.35 -12.63
N LEU A 120 10.24 9.49 -13.23
CA LEU A 120 10.54 10.71 -14.00
C LEU A 120 10.03 10.51 -15.43
N THR A 121 8.71 10.49 -15.61
CA THR A 121 8.10 11.05 -16.82
C THR A 121 6.76 11.69 -16.45
N PRO A 122 6.70 13.03 -16.37
CA PRO A 122 5.42 13.72 -16.37
C PRO A 122 4.92 13.70 -17.82
N THR A 123 4.14 12.70 -18.20
CA THR A 123 3.28 12.83 -19.39
C THR A 123 1.84 13.03 -18.94
N GLY A 124 1.65 14.11 -18.18
CA GLY A 124 0.42 14.86 -18.19
C GLY A 124 0.33 15.60 -19.52
N ALA A 125 -0.38 15.03 -20.48
CA ALA A 125 -0.96 15.75 -21.61
C ALA A 125 -2.14 14.96 -22.16
N ALA A 126 -3.21 14.87 -21.37
CA ALA A 126 -4.54 14.63 -21.90
C ALA A 126 -5.01 15.91 -22.61
N SER A 127 -4.41 16.22 -23.76
CA SER A 127 -4.95 17.26 -24.64
C SER A 127 -6.13 16.66 -25.40
N ARG A 128 -7.32 16.91 -24.85
CA ARG A 128 -8.57 17.02 -25.62
C ARG A 128 -8.30 17.91 -26.83
N VAL A 129 -8.25 17.34 -28.02
CA VAL A 129 -8.59 18.06 -29.25
C VAL A 129 -9.83 17.40 -29.82
N TYR A 130 -10.98 17.89 -29.38
CA TYR A 130 -12.18 17.91 -30.19
C TYR A 130 -11.97 18.97 -31.27
N LEU A 131 -12.05 18.58 -32.54
CA LEU A 131 -12.29 19.39 -33.74
C LEU A 131 -12.44 18.34 -34.87
N GLY A 132 -13.61 17.80 -35.14
CA GLY A 132 -14.73 18.43 -35.85
C GLY A 132 -15.13 17.49 -37.02
N PRO A 133 -16.37 17.53 -37.54
CA PRO A 133 -16.91 16.50 -38.42
C PRO A 133 -16.41 16.61 -39.87
N SER A 134 -16.48 15.49 -40.58
CA SER A 134 -16.21 15.35 -42.03
C SER A 134 -16.98 16.37 -42.89
N PRO A 135 -16.39 16.79 -44.02
CA PRO A 135 -17.17 16.97 -45.23
C PRO A 135 -16.54 16.27 -46.45
N THR A 136 -17.32 15.34 -47.02
CA THR A 136 -17.58 15.12 -48.45
C THR A 136 -16.53 15.53 -49.50
N SER A 137 -16.10 14.57 -50.31
CA SER A 137 -16.61 14.43 -51.69
C SER A 137 -16.30 13.04 -52.26
#